data_AF-A0A6V7LI36-F1
#
_entry.id   AF-A0A6V7LI36-F1
#
_cell.length_a   1.000
_cell.length_b   1.000
_cell.length_c   1.000
_cell.angle_alpha   90.00
_cell.angle_beta   90.00
_cell.angle_gamma   90.00
#
_symmetry.space_group_name_H-M   'P 1'
#
loop_
_entity.id
_entity.type
_entity.pdbx_description
1 polymer ?
#
loop_
_entity_poly.entity_id
_entity_poly.type
_entity_poly.pdbx_seq_one_letter_code
_entity_poly.pdbx_strand_id
1 'polypeptide(L)'
;VDYQVPVWTSPAIDILYFLSICPEYEIKTIHDDMLIERYWKRLVETMTRIGCSTKPPTLEQLKKSIFKRRAYWLMSGLAFYPKIALDAEDVHTLDEMMEQDQSVDNEAVKKPRVVRTFRKILPIIDERGYLD
;
A
#
# COMPACT_ATOMS: atom_id res chain seq x y z
N VAL A 1 -2.48 17.01 0.31
CA VAL A 1 -1.75 15.92 -0.38
C VAL A 1 -0.44 15.79 0.35
N ASP A 2 -0.20 14.63 0.95
CA ASP A 2 0.89 14.45 1.91
C ASP A 2 2.06 13.76 1.23
N TYR A 3 3.15 14.52 1.02
CA TYR A 3 4.39 14.05 0.39
C TYR A 3 5.51 13.85 1.42
N GLN A 4 5.15 13.40 2.62
CA GLN A 4 6.09 13.27 3.74
C GLN A 4 6.95 11.99 3.64
N VAL A 5 6.54 10.98 2.85
CA VAL A 5 7.31 9.74 2.63
C VAL A 5 7.56 9.44 1.14
N PRO A 6 8.08 10.38 0.33
CA PRO A 6 8.37 10.13 -1.07
C PRO A 6 9.67 9.32 -1.17
N VAL A 7 9.67 8.29 -2.01
CA VAL A 7 10.87 7.47 -2.21
C VAL A 7 11.12 7.25 -3.70
N TRP A 8 12.37 7.41 -4.11
CA TRP A 8 12.80 7.07 -5.47
C TRP A 8 13.04 5.57 -5.58
N THR A 9 12.06 4.84 -6.13
CA THR A 9 12.09 3.37 -6.17
C THR A 9 11.26 2.81 -7.32
N SER A 10 11.07 1.49 -7.34
CA SER A 10 10.21 0.83 -8.32
C SER A 10 8.75 1.32 -8.19
N PRO A 11 8.03 1.57 -9.31
CA PRO A 11 6.61 1.92 -9.28
C PRO A 11 5.72 0.84 -8.62
N ALA A 12 6.25 -0.37 -8.45
CA ALA A 12 5.59 -1.42 -7.67
C ALA A 12 5.36 -1.01 -6.20
N ILE A 13 6.23 -0.18 -5.61
CA ILE A 13 6.09 0.28 -4.22
C ILE A 13 4.87 1.19 -4.08
N ASP A 14 4.63 2.09 -5.03
CA ASP A 14 3.50 3.01 -4.98
C ASP A 14 2.16 2.26 -4.92
N ILE A 15 1.99 1.25 -5.79
CA ILE A 15 0.74 0.49 -5.86
C ILE A 15 0.59 -0.47 -4.66
N LEU A 16 1.69 -1.08 -4.19
CA LEU A 16 1.67 -1.90 -2.97
C LEU A 16 1.30 -1.05 -1.74
N TYR A 17 1.88 0.14 -1.63
CA TYR A 17 1.55 1.10 -0.59
C TYR A 17 0.05 1.44 -0.63
N PHE A 18 -0.44 1.95 -1.76
CA PHE A 18 -1.84 2.32 -1.94
C PHE A 18 -2.81 1.20 -1.57
N LEU A 19 -2.60 -0.01 -2.12
CA LEU A 19 -3.49 -1.15 -1.87
C LEU A 19 -3.46 -1.59 -0.40
N SER A 20 -2.31 -1.46 0.28
CA SER A 20 -2.19 -1.87 1.68
C SER A 20 -2.98 -0.97 2.63
N ILE A 21 -2.96 0.34 2.39
CA ILE A 21 -3.55 1.34 3.28
C ILE A 21 -4.96 1.75 2.88
N CYS A 22 -5.43 1.39 1.69
CA CYS A 22 -6.76 1.72 1.21
C CYS A 22 -7.85 1.25 2.21
N PRO A 23 -8.79 2.11 2.62
CA PRO A 23 -9.84 1.75 3.56
C PRO A 23 -10.86 0.77 2.97
N GLU A 24 -11.12 0.85 1.68
CA GLU A 24 -12.09 0.01 0.97
C GLU A 24 -11.57 -1.43 0.79
N TYR A 25 -12.28 -2.37 1.40
CA TYR A 25 -11.91 -3.79 1.37
C TYR A 25 -11.96 -4.40 -0.04
N GLU A 26 -12.96 -4.04 -0.85
CA GLU A 26 -13.13 -4.60 -2.20
C GLU A 26 -12.00 -4.18 -3.15
N ILE A 27 -11.49 -2.96 -2.98
CA ILE A 27 -10.36 -2.42 -3.74
C ILE A 27 -9.10 -3.25 -3.52
N LYS A 28 -8.83 -3.67 -2.27
CA LYS A 28 -7.63 -4.44 -1.92
C LYS A 28 -7.75 -5.96 -2.11
N THR A 29 -8.96 -6.49 -2.34
CA THR A 29 -9.19 -7.95 -2.40
C THR A 29 -9.80 -8.45 -3.70
N ILE A 30 -10.69 -7.68 -4.34
CA ILE A 30 -11.46 -8.11 -5.52
C ILE A 30 -10.97 -7.39 -6.78
N HIS A 31 -10.59 -6.12 -6.66
CA HIS A 31 -10.33 -5.25 -7.80
C HIS A 31 -8.86 -4.88 -8.00
N ASP A 32 -7.94 -5.59 -7.35
CA ASP A 32 -6.51 -5.26 -7.38
C ASP A 32 -5.92 -5.40 -8.79
N ASP A 33 -6.29 -6.44 -9.54
CA ASP A 33 -5.84 -6.62 -10.93
C ASP A 33 -6.28 -5.47 -11.85
N MET A 34 -7.55 -5.05 -11.73
CA MET A 34 -8.09 -3.92 -12.50
C MET A 34 -7.33 -2.62 -12.17
N LEU A 35 -7.02 -2.41 -10.90
CA LEU A 35 -6.29 -1.22 -10.44
C LEU A 35 -4.83 -1.25 -10.87
N ILE A 36 -4.17 -2.40 -10.81
CA ILE A 36 -2.80 -2.58 -11.32
C ILE A 36 -2.75 -2.25 -12.82
N GLU A 37 -3.72 -2.73 -13.60
CA GLU A 37 -3.80 -2.42 -15.03
C GLU A 37 -4.04 -0.92 -15.28
N ARG A 38 -4.94 -0.30 -14.52
CA ARG A 38 -5.22 1.14 -14.64
C ARG A 38 -4.01 1.99 -14.25
N TYR A 39 -3.32 1.63 -13.17
CA TYR A 39 -2.08 2.25 -12.74
C TYR A 39 -0.99 2.11 -13.81
N TRP A 40 -0.81 0.90 -14.35
CA TRP A 40 0.14 0.63 -15.43
C TRP A 40 -0.12 1.49 -16.66
N LYS A 41 -1.37 1.57 -17.14
CA LYS A 41 -1.74 2.43 -18.28
C LYS A 41 -1.36 3.88 -18.02
N ARG A 42 -1.64 4.39 -16.81
CA ARG A 42 -1.32 5.79 -16.46
C ARG A 42 0.18 6.04 -16.33
N LEU A 43 0.93 5.07 -15.80
CA LEU A 43 2.38 5.12 -15.72
C LEU A 43 3.00 5.21 -17.12
N VAL A 44 2.59 4.33 -18.04
CA VAL A 44 3.06 4.31 -19.43
C VAL A 44 2.76 5.63 -20.12
N GLU A 45 1.51 6.10 -20.05
CA GLU A 45 1.08 7.39 -20.64
C GLU A 45 1.94 8.55 -20.12
N THR A 46 2.17 8.59 -18.80
CA THR A 46 2.92 9.66 -18.15
C THR A 46 4.39 9.63 -18.56
N MET A 47 5.03 8.45 -18.56
CA MET A 47 6.43 8.28 -18.99
C MET A 47 6.63 8.71 -20.44
N THR A 48 5.69 8.37 -21.33
CA THR A 48 5.71 8.80 -22.74
C THR A 48 5.57 10.31 -22.85
N ARG A 49 4.59 10.90 -22.15
CA ARG A 49 4.30 12.35 -22.23
C ARG A 49 5.47 13.21 -21.76
N ILE A 50 6.19 12.78 -20.73
CA ILE A 50 7.33 13.54 -20.18
C ILE A 50 8.68 13.20 -20.85
N GLY A 51 8.67 12.35 -21.88
CA GLY A 51 9.86 12.01 -22.65
C GLY A 51 10.91 11.23 -21.85
N CYS A 52 10.49 10.30 -20.98
CA CYS A 52 11.43 9.45 -20.25
C CYS A 52 12.39 8.73 -21.20
N SER A 53 13.70 8.79 -20.91
CA SER A 53 14.73 8.05 -21.64
C SER A 53 14.62 6.54 -21.44
N THR A 54 14.04 6.11 -20.31
CA THR A 54 13.82 4.70 -19.98
C THR A 54 12.49 4.23 -20.57
N LYS A 55 12.49 3.04 -21.18
CA LYS A 55 11.27 2.41 -21.69
C LYS A 55 10.31 2.08 -20.53
N PRO A 56 9.00 2.32 -20.68
CA PRO A 56 8.03 1.93 -19.66
C PRO A 56 7.99 0.40 -19.50
N PRO A 57 7.72 -0.12 -18.30
CA PRO A 57 7.59 -1.55 -18.08
C PRO A 57 6.35 -2.10 -18.80
N THR A 58 6.41 -3.37 -19.21
CA THR A 58 5.20 -4.11 -19.58
C THR A 58 4.34 -4.41 -18.35
N LEU A 59 3.05 -4.72 -18.56
CA LEU A 59 2.17 -5.11 -17.46
C LEU A 59 2.70 -6.34 -16.71
N GLU A 60 3.24 -7.31 -17.43
CA GLU A 60 3.84 -8.51 -16.84
C GLU A 60 5.07 -8.18 -15.98
N GLN A 61 5.96 -7.31 -16.48
CA GLN A 61 7.13 -6.86 -15.71
C GLN A 61 6.72 -6.11 -14.44
N LEU A 62 5.66 -5.29 -14.50
CA LEU A 62 5.12 -4.63 -13.32
C LEU A 62 4.57 -5.65 -12.32
N LYS A 63 3.71 -6.59 -12.76
CA LYS A 63 3.14 -7.65 -11.90
C LYS A 63 4.24 -8.48 -11.24
N LYS A 64 5.30 -8.85 -11.98
CA LYS A 64 6.47 -9.55 -11.42
C LYS A 64 7.20 -8.70 -10.38
N SER A 65 7.32 -7.38 -10.62
CA SER A 65 7.95 -6.45 -9.69
C SER A 65 7.15 -6.27 -8.39
N ILE A 66 5.82 -6.24 -8.49
CA ILE A 66 4.85 -6.23 -7.37
C ILE A 66 5.02 -7.50 -6.55
N PHE A 67 4.93 -8.68 -7.19
CA PHE A 67 5.07 -9.96 -6.50
C PHE A 67 6.43 -10.11 -5.80
N LYS A 68 7.53 -9.67 -6.44
CA LYS A 68 8.87 -9.66 -5.81
C LYS A 68 8.95 -8.81 -4.54
N ARG A 69 8.09 -7.80 -4.40
CA ARG A 69 8.09 -6.84 -3.27
C ARG A 69 6.86 -6.97 -2.37
N ARG A 70 6.10 -8.05 -2.52
CA ARG A 70 4.82 -8.27 -1.83
C ARG A 70 4.87 -8.11 -0.30
N ALA A 71 6.01 -8.45 0.34
CA ALA A 71 6.22 -8.22 1.77
C ALA A 71 6.03 -6.74 2.18
N TYR A 72 6.34 -5.81 1.29
CA TYR A 72 6.12 -4.38 1.52
C TYR A 72 4.65 -4.05 1.75
N TRP A 73 3.73 -4.71 1.03
CA TRP A 73 2.28 -4.53 1.22
C TRP A 73 1.86 -4.81 2.67
N LEU A 74 2.38 -5.89 3.25
CA LEU A 74 2.07 -6.26 4.63
C LEU A 74 2.68 -5.25 5.62
N MET A 75 3.96 -4.90 5.42
CA MET A 75 4.65 -3.96 6.29
C MET A 75 3.98 -2.58 6.29
N SER A 76 3.68 -2.02 5.12
CA SER A 76 3.00 -0.72 5.02
C SER A 76 1.56 -0.80 5.52
N GLY A 77 0.87 -1.91 5.27
CA GLY A 77 -0.46 -2.14 5.81
C GLY A 77 -0.43 -2.08 7.34
N LEU A 78 0.43 -2.84 8.00
CA LEU A 78 0.52 -2.86 9.46
C LEU A 78 0.95 -1.51 10.04
N ALA A 79 1.89 -0.82 9.39
CA ALA A 79 2.42 0.45 9.90
C ALA A 79 1.47 1.65 9.73
N PHE A 80 0.66 1.67 8.67
CA PHE A 80 -0.10 2.87 8.29
C PHE A 80 -1.62 2.65 8.24
N TYR A 81 -2.11 1.45 7.90
CA TYR A 81 -3.56 1.20 7.85
C TYR A 81 -4.26 1.46 9.19
N PRO A 82 -3.72 1.03 10.37
CA PRO A 82 -4.38 1.30 11.64
C PRO A 82 -4.64 2.78 11.85
N LYS A 83 -3.67 3.62 11.47
CA LYS A 83 -3.64 5.09 11.64
C LYS A 83 -4.63 5.78 10.72
N ILE A 84 -4.75 5.31 9.48
CA ILE A 84 -5.73 5.80 8.50
C ILE A 84 -7.16 5.32 8.84
N ALA A 85 -7.28 4.15 9.48
CA ALA A 85 -8.56 3.62 9.91
C ALA A 85 -9.07 4.24 11.22
N LEU A 86 -8.29 5.11 11.87
CA LEU A 86 -8.73 5.91 13.01
C LEU A 86 -9.65 7.05 12.56
N ASP A 87 -10.51 7.50 13.47
CA ASP A 87 -11.34 8.68 13.23
C ASP A 87 -10.47 9.94 13.23
N ALA A 88 -10.92 11.00 12.55
CA ALA A 88 -10.13 12.21 12.25
C ALA A 88 -9.52 12.93 13.47
N GLU A 89 -10.04 12.65 14.68
CA GLU A 89 -9.60 13.23 15.94
C GLU A 89 -8.30 12.58 16.48
N ASP A 90 -7.91 11.42 15.96
CA ASP A 90 -6.72 10.64 16.37
C ASP A 90 -5.60 10.65 15.29
N VAL A 91 -5.68 11.50 14.27
CA VAL A 91 -4.71 11.52 13.15
C VAL A 91 -3.47 12.32 13.54
N HIS A 92 -2.41 11.61 13.93
CA HIS A 92 -1.08 12.18 14.15
C HIS A 92 -0.37 12.50 12.84
N THR A 93 0.41 13.58 12.83
CA THR A 93 1.31 13.87 11.70
C THR A 93 2.41 12.81 11.63
N LEU A 94 3.00 12.58 10.45
CA LEU A 94 4.09 11.61 10.30
C LEU A 94 5.29 11.91 11.21
N ASP A 95 5.56 13.20 11.46
CA ASP A 95 6.60 13.63 12.40
C ASP A 95 6.24 13.25 13.84
N GLU A 96 5.00 13.52 14.29
CA GLU A 96 4.50 13.06 15.58
C GLU A 96 4.55 11.53 15.71
N MET A 97 4.29 10.79 14.63
CA MET A 97 4.34 9.32 14.61
C MET A 97 5.76 8.76 14.71
N MET A 98 6.77 9.49 14.23
CA MET A 98 8.17 9.11 14.35
C MET A 98 8.74 9.48 15.72
N GLU A 99 8.15 10.47 16.37
CA GLU A 99 8.51 10.93 17.73
C GLU A 99 7.72 10.19 18.84
N GLN A 100 6.56 9.60 18.51
CA GLN A 100 5.71 8.89 19.47
C GLN A 100 6.31 7.55 19.92
N ASP A 101 6.05 7.23 21.19
CA ASP A 101 6.41 5.95 21.80
C ASP A 101 5.74 4.77 21.05
N GLN A 102 6.50 3.70 20.81
CA GLN A 102 6.03 2.49 20.11
C GLN A 102 4.81 1.84 20.79
N SER A 103 4.53 2.20 22.05
CA SER A 103 3.36 1.77 22.81
C SER A 103 2.02 2.25 22.21
N VAL A 104 1.96 3.46 21.63
CA VAL A 104 0.74 4.05 21.04
C VAL A 104 0.38 3.34 19.72
N ASP A 105 1.38 3.00 18.90
CA ASP A 105 1.20 2.24 17.66
C ASP A 105 0.61 0.85 17.95
N ASN A 106 0.96 0.28 19.09
CA ASN A 106 0.48 -1.02 19.56
C ASN A 106 -0.99 -1.00 20.00
N GLU A 107 -1.56 0.15 20.39
CA GLU A 107 -2.99 0.28 20.71
C GLU A 107 -3.85 0.45 19.47
N ALA A 108 -3.38 1.22 18.47
CA ALA A 108 -4.10 1.40 17.21
C ALA A 108 -4.33 0.07 16.48
N VAL A 109 -3.31 -0.80 16.46
CA VAL A 109 -3.39 -2.15 15.87
C VAL A 109 -4.43 -3.03 16.57
N LYS A 110 -4.68 -2.81 17.87
CA LYS A 110 -5.65 -3.59 18.67
C LYS A 110 -7.10 -3.13 18.48
N LYS A 111 -7.36 -1.98 17.84
CA LYS A 111 -8.73 -1.48 17.66
C LYS A 111 -9.59 -2.51 16.88
N PRO A 112 -10.86 -2.75 17.27
CA PRO A 112 -11.68 -3.82 16.70
C PRO A 112 -11.85 -3.74 15.17
N ARG A 113 -11.92 -2.53 14.60
CA ARG A 113 -12.00 -2.29 13.15
C ARG A 113 -10.77 -2.83 12.43
N VAL A 114 -9.58 -2.47 12.92
CA VAL A 114 -8.28 -2.88 12.35
C VAL A 114 -8.13 -4.39 12.42
N VAL A 115 -8.34 -4.97 13.61
CA VAL A 115 -8.26 -6.42 13.80
C VAL A 115 -9.25 -7.17 12.91
N ARG A 116 -10.49 -6.69 12.78
CA ARG A 116 -11.50 -7.30 11.91
C ARG A 116 -11.08 -7.24 10.44
N THR A 117 -10.49 -6.13 10.00
CA THR A 117 -9.98 -6.01 8.63
C THR A 117 -8.84 -6.98 8.36
N PHE A 118 -7.80 -7.00 9.21
CA PHE A 118 -6.67 -7.89 9.02
C PHE A 118 -7.06 -9.37 9.10
N ARG A 119 -7.99 -9.77 9.97
CA ARG A 119 -8.52 -11.14 10.01
C ARG A 119 -9.16 -11.58 8.68
N LYS A 120 -9.78 -10.67 7.93
CA LYS A 120 -10.37 -10.98 6.62
C LYS A 120 -9.34 -11.02 5.51
N ILE A 121 -8.34 -10.14 5.58
CA ILE A 121 -7.31 -9.99 4.55
C ILE A 121 -6.26 -11.09 4.64
N LEU A 122 -5.86 -11.49 5.86
CA LEU A 122 -4.76 -12.43 6.09
C LEU A 122 -4.89 -13.72 5.26
N PRO A 123 -6.05 -14.41 5.23
CA PRO A 123 -6.20 -15.60 4.38
C PRO A 123 -6.01 -15.31 2.89
N ILE A 124 -6.49 -14.16 2.41
CA ILE A 124 -6.41 -13.80 0.98
C ILE A 124 -4.97 -13.54 0.57
N ILE A 125 -4.20 -12.85 1.41
CA ILE A 125 -2.79 -12.56 1.11
C ILE A 125 -1.90 -13.81 1.29
N ASP A 126 -2.28 -14.72 2.19
CA ASP A 126 -1.66 -16.04 2.33
C ASP A 126 -1.85 -16.88 1.06
N GLU A 127 -3.09 -16.99 0.56
CA GLU A 127 -3.41 -17.65 -0.72
C GLU A 127 -2.65 -17.05 -1.92
N ARG A 128 -2.32 -15.76 -1.85
CA ARG A 128 -1.53 -15.03 -2.86
C ARG A 128 -0.01 -15.21 -2.68
N GLY A 129 0.44 -15.91 -1.65
CA GLY A 129 1.83 -16.16 -1.32
C GLY A 129 2.56 -14.96 -0.73
N TYR A 130 1.86 -13.98 -0.14
CA TYR A 130 2.49 -12.76 0.41
C TYR A 130 3.15 -13.00 1.77
N LEU A 131 2.87 -14.13 2.41
CA LEU A 131 3.42 -14.52 3.71
C LEU A 131 4.62 -15.49 3.59
N ASP A 132 4.97 -15.91 2.37
CA ASP A 132 6.10 -16.81 2.05
C ASP A 132 7.41 -16.07 1.74
#